data_AF-A0A1I8ENK3-F1
#
_entry.id   AF-A0A1I8ENK3-F1
#
_cell.length_a   1.000
_cell.length_b   1.000
_cell.length_c   1.000
_cell.angle_alpha   90.00
_cell.angle_beta   90.00
_cell.angle_gamma   90.00
#
_symmetry.space_group_name_H-M   'P 1'
#
loop_
_entity.id
_entity.type
_entity.pdbx_description
1 polymer ?
#
loop_
_entity_poly.entity_id
_entity_poly.type
_entity_poly.pdbx_seq_one_letter_code
_entity_poly.pdbx_strand_id
1 'polypeptide(L)'
;MIPLSNRGVLQKQTEETAIAIRSEARQVETLLDQRVRMVSVVARRASWFGRALSKDATVPGPSTSWGSISFGSRRAISLSNTYRHAGYYALFPVVPNATPENNRFVANICNTEDWPAICAPPKEMYEGTVRMLLEYGATMHEHMKLLEEMKSEDLTFENVIEPFLAEEEQVLYAFHTLWTRMLTDWPSSRELHADFMKIHELTINEVSAKWKYDVFFKAVKTLCERNETTDRWKRRLADFYYLQMKSIAMGETSKKHEQFVGHDSFVEHYILRYRTVLQNSEDMEDIQVTDRAVFNDAPPEVTKYEEGPWLVTATAKSIKPILTYCSDKAVRATVWDKWISRASKPHNLARVTSNARTIETIRRHQGKKAALLGFTTYAEYRLAYKMAESPKIVRKFTKALARRMRPLFDDRMQAWSDFAAEKEKLYTLAPSDLYYICRREAETLHEIDSLDLMYHFPFWPTFENMLEVLSYIFGVLFEDVTNCNLDRCHPDIRIFTLTDSSGLHLGRLYVDPFERPNKCCTWDALLGRSKLLFTQL
;
A
#
# COMPACT_ATOMS: atom_id res chain seq x y z
N MET A 1 -1.87 -21.41 -29.63
CA MET A 1 -0.57 -20.91 -30.14
C MET A 1 -0.76 -20.38 -31.55
N ILE A 2 -0.34 -19.15 -31.82
CA ILE A 2 -0.26 -18.55 -33.16
C ILE A 2 1.24 -18.25 -33.43
N PRO A 3 1.79 -18.41 -34.65
CA PRO A 3 3.23 -18.33 -34.87
C PRO A 3 3.83 -16.93 -34.69
N LEU A 4 5.08 -16.89 -34.22
CA LEU A 4 5.87 -15.67 -33.95
C LEU A 4 6.23 -14.83 -35.20
N SER A 5 5.84 -15.24 -36.41
CA SER A 5 6.20 -14.59 -37.68
C SER A 5 5.49 -13.26 -37.96
N ASN A 6 4.40 -12.94 -37.25
CA ASN A 6 3.57 -11.77 -37.58
C ASN A 6 3.93 -10.48 -36.81
N ARG A 7 4.88 -10.49 -35.86
CA ARG A 7 5.24 -9.30 -35.07
C ARG A 7 5.68 -8.09 -35.93
N GLY A 8 6.44 -8.32 -37.01
CA GLY A 8 6.87 -7.22 -37.91
C GLY A 8 5.74 -6.60 -38.75
N VAL A 9 4.66 -7.33 -38.99
CA VAL A 9 3.44 -6.80 -39.66
C VAL A 9 2.59 -6.04 -38.66
N LEU A 10 2.41 -6.59 -37.45
CA LEU A 10 1.72 -5.93 -36.34
C LEU A 10 2.41 -4.61 -35.95
N GLN A 11 3.74 -4.55 -35.92
CA GLN A 11 4.48 -3.33 -35.57
C GLN A 11 4.26 -2.20 -36.59
N LYS A 12 4.29 -2.52 -37.89
CA LYS A 12 3.89 -1.55 -38.94
C LYS A 12 2.43 -1.15 -38.84
N GLN A 13 1.52 -2.09 -38.58
CA GLN A 13 0.12 -1.78 -38.37
C GLN A 13 -0.07 -0.86 -37.16
N THR A 14 0.64 -1.07 -36.04
CA THR A 14 0.58 -0.15 -34.89
C THR A 14 1.15 1.24 -35.18
N GLU A 15 2.15 1.37 -36.05
CA GLU A 15 2.64 2.69 -36.50
C GLU A 15 1.64 3.40 -37.40
N GLU A 16 1.04 2.69 -38.36
CA GLU A 16 -0.02 3.22 -39.24
C GLU A 16 -1.29 3.55 -38.45
N THR A 17 -1.68 2.73 -37.47
CA THR A 17 -2.80 2.99 -36.56
C THR A 17 -2.48 4.15 -35.61
N ALA A 18 -1.25 4.32 -35.13
CA ALA A 18 -0.85 5.50 -34.35
C ALA A 18 -0.91 6.80 -35.17
N ILE A 19 -0.63 6.74 -36.48
CA ILE A 19 -0.82 7.86 -37.41
C ILE A 19 -2.31 8.12 -37.64
N ALA A 20 -3.14 7.07 -37.79
CA ALA A 20 -4.60 7.19 -37.90
C ALA A 20 -5.22 7.82 -36.63
N ILE A 21 -4.85 7.35 -35.44
CA ILE A 21 -5.28 7.90 -34.14
C ILE A 21 -4.88 9.38 -34.00
N ARG A 22 -3.69 9.79 -34.48
CA ARG A 22 -3.30 11.22 -34.52
C ARG A 22 -4.15 12.04 -35.48
N SER A 23 -4.74 11.43 -36.51
CA SER A 23 -5.66 12.10 -37.44
C SER A 23 -7.08 12.19 -36.87
N GLU A 24 -7.57 11.14 -36.20
CA GLU A 24 -8.86 11.13 -35.52
C GLU A 24 -8.88 12.05 -34.29
N ALA A 25 -7.76 12.15 -33.55
CA ALA A 25 -7.62 13.09 -32.44
C ALA A 25 -7.88 14.55 -32.87
N ARG A 26 -7.48 14.94 -34.09
CA ARG A 26 -7.79 16.27 -34.66
C ARG A 26 -9.27 16.46 -35.01
N GLN A 27 -9.97 15.38 -35.36
CA GLN A 27 -11.44 15.41 -35.54
C GLN A 27 -12.17 15.48 -34.19
N VAL A 28 -11.63 14.83 -33.15
CA VAL A 28 -12.14 14.92 -31.78
C VAL A 28 -11.95 16.33 -31.21
N GLU A 29 -10.84 17.02 -31.48
CA GLU A 29 -10.67 18.46 -31.15
C GLU A 29 -11.79 19.33 -31.75
N THR A 30 -12.19 19.07 -33.00
CA THR A 30 -13.28 19.84 -33.66
C THR A 30 -14.66 19.55 -33.08
N LEU A 31 -14.91 18.32 -32.60
CA LEU A 31 -16.14 17.95 -31.90
C LEU A 31 -16.19 18.47 -30.45
N LEU A 32 -15.05 18.57 -29.77
CA LEU A 32 -14.95 19.14 -28.43
C LEU A 32 -15.22 20.65 -28.44
N ASP A 33 -14.71 21.40 -29.42
CA ASP A 33 -14.98 22.84 -29.54
C ASP A 33 -16.49 23.15 -29.70
N GLN A 34 -17.24 22.28 -30.38
CA GLN A 34 -18.70 22.38 -30.47
C GLN A 34 -19.40 22.13 -29.11
N ARG A 35 -18.94 21.15 -28.31
CA ARG A 35 -19.53 20.87 -26.97
C ARG A 35 -19.17 21.94 -25.94
N VAL A 36 -17.97 22.51 -25.98
CA VAL A 36 -17.52 23.58 -25.06
C VAL A 36 -18.40 24.84 -25.16
N ARG A 37 -18.93 25.15 -26.35
CA ARG A 37 -19.88 26.26 -26.52
C ARG A 37 -21.15 26.10 -25.66
N MET A 38 -21.71 24.89 -25.54
CA MET A 38 -22.93 24.67 -24.73
C MET A 38 -22.70 24.86 -23.23
N VAL A 39 -21.59 24.35 -22.67
CA VAL A 39 -21.30 24.45 -21.23
C VAL A 39 -21.11 25.91 -20.80
N SER A 40 -20.52 26.75 -21.67
CA SER A 40 -20.31 28.18 -21.40
C SER A 40 -21.60 28.98 -21.18
N VAL A 41 -22.72 28.56 -21.78
CA VAL A 41 -24.03 29.22 -21.65
C VAL A 41 -24.66 28.92 -20.28
N VAL A 42 -24.49 27.71 -19.77
CA VAL A 42 -25.03 27.27 -18.46
C VAL A 42 -24.33 28.00 -17.31
N ALA A 43 -22.99 28.11 -17.35
CA ALA A 43 -22.20 28.76 -16.31
C ALA A 43 -22.55 30.26 -16.12
N ARG A 44 -22.92 30.98 -17.20
CA ARG A 44 -23.30 32.40 -17.12
C ARG A 44 -24.55 32.64 -16.27
N ARG A 45 -25.54 31.74 -16.31
CA ARG A 45 -26.77 31.83 -15.48
C ARG A 45 -26.48 31.69 -13.98
N ALA A 46 -25.54 30.82 -13.59
CA ALA A 46 -25.21 30.62 -12.17
C ALA A 46 -24.56 31.86 -11.52
N SER A 47 -23.74 32.61 -12.28
CA SER A 47 -23.02 33.77 -11.75
C SER A 47 -23.90 34.97 -11.35
N TRP A 48 -25.15 35.01 -11.82
CA TRP A 48 -26.08 36.12 -11.54
C TRP A 48 -26.68 36.01 -10.14
N PHE A 49 -26.88 34.80 -9.61
CA PHE A 49 -27.40 34.57 -8.26
C PHE A 49 -26.40 34.91 -7.15
N GLY A 50 -25.09 34.75 -7.39
CA GLY A 50 -24.06 34.91 -6.36
C GLY A 50 -23.79 36.35 -5.88
N ARG A 51 -24.29 37.38 -6.58
CA ARG A 51 -24.01 38.80 -6.24
C ARG A 51 -25.03 39.46 -5.30
N ALA A 52 -26.09 38.76 -4.93
CA ALA A 52 -27.16 39.33 -4.09
C ALA A 52 -26.90 39.27 -2.57
N LEU A 53 -25.87 38.54 -2.10
CA LEU A 53 -25.69 38.15 -0.70
C LEU A 53 -24.40 38.67 -0.04
N SER A 54 -23.90 39.83 -0.45
CA SER A 54 -22.71 40.47 0.16
C SER A 54 -22.86 41.99 0.26
N LYS A 55 -23.60 42.42 1.28
CA LYS A 55 -23.54 43.76 1.89
C LYS A 55 -23.60 43.59 3.42
N ASP A 56 -23.10 44.62 4.12
CA ASP A 56 -23.14 44.82 5.57
C ASP A 56 -22.03 44.15 6.42
N ALA A 57 -20.91 44.87 6.60
CA ALA A 57 -20.20 45.10 7.88
C ALA A 57 -19.02 46.08 7.67
N THR A 58 -18.73 46.97 8.64
CA THR A 58 -17.85 48.14 8.45
C THR A 58 -16.89 48.45 9.61
N VAL A 59 -15.59 48.68 9.29
CA VAL A 59 -14.66 49.71 9.89
C VAL A 59 -14.10 49.41 11.33
N PRO A 60 -12.93 49.94 11.81
CA PRO A 60 -11.79 50.71 11.22
C PRO A 60 -10.35 50.07 11.36
N GLY A 61 -9.30 50.76 10.86
CA GLY A 61 -7.84 50.40 10.91
C GLY A 61 -7.05 50.91 12.13
N PRO A 62 -5.71 51.17 12.07
CA PRO A 62 -5.13 52.21 11.16
C PRO A 62 -3.68 52.04 10.60
N SER A 63 -3.35 52.90 9.60
CA SER A 63 -2.00 53.47 9.21
C SER A 63 -0.83 52.52 8.84
N THR A 64 0.10 52.82 7.91
CA THR A 64 0.57 54.05 7.20
C THR A 64 0.80 53.76 5.69
N SER A 65 0.26 54.49 4.71
CA SER A 65 0.78 55.74 4.08
C SER A 65 2.25 55.66 3.59
N TRP A 66 2.66 56.13 2.38
CA TRP A 66 2.12 57.08 1.37
C TRP A 66 2.37 56.58 -0.10
N GLY A 67 1.85 57.27 -1.14
CA GLY A 67 2.28 57.06 -2.54
C GLY A 67 1.32 57.47 -3.68
N SER A 68 0.82 58.71 -3.71
CA SER A 68 -0.15 59.19 -4.72
C SER A 68 0.49 59.80 -5.97
N ILE A 69 0.04 59.39 -7.17
CA ILE A 69 0.10 60.22 -8.40
C ILE A 69 -1.28 60.17 -9.08
N SER A 70 -1.79 61.33 -9.49
CA SER A 70 -3.17 61.51 -9.92
C SER A 70 -3.32 62.11 -11.32
N PHE A 71 -4.20 61.48 -12.12
CA PHE A 71 -4.91 62.00 -13.31
C PHE A 71 -4.12 62.51 -14.54
N GLY A 72 -4.25 61.76 -15.63
CA GLY A 72 -4.07 62.21 -17.01
C GLY A 72 -5.24 61.77 -17.90
N SER A 73 -5.95 62.77 -18.45
CA SER A 73 -6.99 62.77 -19.51
C SER A 73 -7.67 61.47 -20.02
N ARG A 74 -8.99 61.57 -20.22
CA ARG A 74 -9.80 60.60 -20.95
C ARG A 74 -9.33 60.46 -22.41
N ARG A 75 -8.98 59.24 -22.84
CA ARG A 75 -9.16 58.79 -24.22
C ARG A 75 -10.04 57.55 -24.22
N ALA A 76 -11.16 57.63 -24.94
CA ALA A 76 -11.98 56.47 -25.22
C ALA A 76 -11.23 55.57 -26.21
N ILE A 77 -10.66 54.48 -25.73
CA ILE A 77 -10.13 53.41 -26.58
C ILE A 77 -11.18 52.30 -26.57
N SER A 78 -11.60 51.89 -27.77
CA SER A 78 -12.53 50.79 -27.98
C SER A 78 -12.11 49.55 -27.20
N LEU A 79 -13.05 48.98 -26.42
CA LEU A 79 -12.87 47.68 -25.79
C LEU A 79 -12.85 46.61 -26.89
N SER A 80 -11.66 46.31 -27.42
CA SER A 80 -11.46 45.05 -28.12
C SER A 80 -11.70 43.91 -27.14
N ASN A 81 -12.62 43.01 -27.49
CA ASN A 81 -12.88 41.79 -26.73
C ASN A 81 -11.62 40.92 -26.74
N THR A 82 -10.75 41.13 -25.76
CA THR A 82 -9.69 40.19 -25.43
C THR A 82 -10.34 38.99 -24.77
N TYR A 83 -10.80 38.05 -25.61
CA TYR A 83 -11.11 36.70 -25.18
C TYR A 83 -9.87 36.16 -24.48
N ARG A 84 -9.93 36.06 -23.15
CA ARG A 84 -8.98 35.23 -22.40
C ARG A 84 -9.24 33.80 -22.85
N HIS A 85 -8.45 33.33 -23.82
CA HIS A 85 -8.35 31.92 -24.12
C HIS A 85 -7.85 31.23 -22.84
N ALA A 86 -8.77 30.58 -22.13
CA ALA A 86 -8.43 29.66 -21.08
C ALA A 86 -7.85 28.40 -21.74
N GLY A 87 -6.59 28.49 -22.14
CA GLY A 87 -5.83 27.33 -22.60
C GLY A 87 -5.65 26.37 -21.45
N TYR A 88 -6.20 25.17 -21.58
CA TYR A 88 -5.91 24.07 -20.67
C TYR A 88 -4.65 23.38 -21.16
N TYR A 89 -3.61 23.33 -20.32
CA TYR A 89 -2.44 22.51 -20.59
C TYR A 89 -2.79 21.06 -20.25
N ALA A 90 -3.06 20.26 -21.28
CA ALA A 90 -3.08 18.80 -21.15
C ALA A 90 -1.63 18.32 -21.00
N LEU A 91 -1.17 18.17 -19.76
CA LEU A 91 0.10 17.53 -19.46
C LEU A 91 -0.06 16.02 -19.67
N PHE A 92 0.29 15.55 -20.86
CA PHE A 92 0.41 14.12 -21.12
C PHE A 92 1.58 13.54 -20.32
N PRO A 93 1.44 12.33 -19.74
CA PRO A 93 2.56 11.66 -19.10
C PRO A 93 3.67 11.45 -20.14
N VAL A 94 4.91 11.77 -19.78
CA VAL A 94 6.07 11.44 -20.61
C VAL A 94 6.24 9.92 -20.54
N VAL A 95 5.81 9.23 -21.59
CA VAL A 95 6.02 7.78 -21.72
C VAL A 95 7.52 7.54 -21.85
N PRO A 96 8.17 6.77 -20.95
CA PRO A 96 9.58 6.48 -21.08
C PRO A 96 9.86 5.74 -22.38
N ASN A 97 10.98 6.04 -23.03
CA ASN A 97 11.45 5.30 -24.21
C ASN A 97 12.22 4.03 -23.81
N ALA A 98 11.70 3.28 -22.84
CA ALA A 98 12.25 1.99 -22.45
C ALA A 98 11.69 0.91 -23.39
N THR A 99 12.56 0.15 -24.04
CA THR A 99 12.18 -0.98 -24.91
C THR A 99 13.11 -2.16 -24.63
N PRO A 100 12.73 -3.41 -24.99
CA PRO A 100 13.59 -4.58 -24.78
C PRO A 100 14.99 -4.46 -25.42
N GLU A 101 15.16 -3.62 -26.44
CA GLU A 101 16.44 -3.39 -27.12
C GLU A 101 17.35 -2.39 -26.40
N ASN A 102 16.80 -1.51 -25.54
CA ASN A 102 17.55 -0.41 -24.91
C ASN A 102 17.56 -0.43 -23.38
N ASN A 103 16.78 -1.31 -22.76
CA ASN A 103 16.61 -1.43 -21.32
C ASN A 103 16.74 -2.92 -20.94
N ARG A 104 17.85 -3.30 -20.29
CA ARG A 104 18.16 -4.68 -19.86
C ARG A 104 17.11 -5.18 -18.86
N PHE A 105 16.58 -4.30 -18.02
CA PHE A 105 15.52 -4.67 -17.08
C PHE A 105 14.23 -5.10 -17.82
N VAL A 106 13.77 -4.35 -18.81
CA VAL A 106 12.63 -4.73 -19.66
C VAL A 106 12.96 -5.98 -20.48
N ALA A 107 14.17 -6.09 -21.04
CA ALA A 107 14.62 -7.26 -21.79
C ALA A 107 14.53 -8.55 -20.97
N ASN A 108 15.08 -8.55 -19.75
CA ASN A 108 15.02 -9.66 -18.79
C ASN A 108 13.58 -10.11 -18.49
N ILE A 109 12.63 -9.17 -18.49
CA ILE A 109 11.22 -9.45 -18.25
C ILE A 109 10.57 -10.07 -19.48
N CYS A 110 10.67 -9.42 -20.65
CA CYS A 110 10.08 -9.90 -21.90
C CYS A 110 10.69 -11.22 -22.41
N ASN A 111 11.98 -11.49 -22.12
CA ASN A 111 12.64 -12.75 -22.44
C ASN A 111 12.27 -13.89 -21.48
N THR A 112 11.49 -13.62 -20.43
CA THR A 112 11.14 -14.58 -19.36
C THR A 112 12.34 -15.20 -18.64
N GLU A 113 13.44 -14.44 -18.49
CA GLU A 113 14.66 -14.89 -17.82
C GLU A 113 14.42 -15.30 -16.36
N ASP A 114 15.08 -16.37 -15.92
CA ASP A 114 14.79 -17.10 -14.67
C ASP A 114 15.26 -16.38 -13.39
N TRP A 115 16.06 -15.34 -13.51
CA TRP A 115 16.48 -14.47 -12.41
C TRP A 115 16.24 -13.00 -12.75
N PRO A 116 15.70 -12.17 -11.83
CA PRO A 116 15.50 -10.75 -12.09
C PRO A 116 16.82 -10.02 -12.32
N ALA A 117 16.79 -9.02 -13.21
CA ALA A 117 17.85 -8.00 -13.34
C ALA A 117 17.84 -7.02 -12.14
N ILE A 118 17.93 -7.54 -10.91
CA ILE A 118 17.76 -6.79 -9.66
C ILE A 118 18.88 -5.76 -9.41
N CYS A 119 20.05 -5.96 -10.01
CA CYS A 119 21.18 -5.03 -9.97
C CYS A 119 21.19 -3.99 -11.11
N ALA A 120 20.10 -3.87 -11.88
CA ALA A 120 19.97 -2.84 -12.90
C ALA A 120 19.97 -1.42 -12.27
N PRO A 121 20.40 -0.38 -13.01
CA PRO A 121 20.38 1.00 -12.54
C PRO A 121 18.98 1.43 -12.07
N PRO A 122 18.84 2.12 -10.91
CA PRO A 122 17.56 2.60 -10.38
C PRO A 122 16.66 3.32 -11.39
N LYS A 123 17.26 4.17 -12.24
CA LYS A 123 16.56 4.89 -13.31
C LYS A 123 15.99 3.94 -14.38
N GLU A 124 16.77 2.94 -14.78
CA GLU A 124 16.41 1.98 -15.82
C GLU A 124 15.23 1.09 -15.37
N MET A 125 15.26 0.63 -14.11
CA MET A 125 14.15 -0.11 -13.49
C MET A 125 12.88 0.76 -13.37
N TYR A 126 13.03 2.03 -12.98
CA TYR A 126 11.93 3.00 -12.88
C TYR A 126 11.28 3.24 -14.25
N GLU A 127 12.07 3.60 -15.26
CA GLU A 127 11.58 3.89 -16.62
C GLU A 127 10.95 2.64 -17.28
N GLY A 128 11.55 1.46 -17.08
CA GLY A 128 10.99 0.19 -17.54
C GLY A 128 9.66 -0.16 -16.88
N THR A 129 9.57 -0.04 -15.55
CA THR A 129 8.33 -0.33 -14.80
C THR A 129 7.20 0.62 -15.20
N VAL A 130 7.47 1.93 -15.33
CA VAL A 130 6.47 2.92 -15.77
C VAL A 130 6.02 2.64 -17.21
N ARG A 131 6.94 2.25 -18.10
CA ARG A 131 6.60 1.88 -19.48
C ARG A 131 5.62 0.71 -19.51
N MET A 132 5.95 -0.38 -18.82
CA MET A 132 5.11 -1.59 -18.79
C MET A 132 3.73 -1.33 -18.17
N LEU A 133 3.65 -0.48 -17.14
CA LEU A 133 2.37 -0.05 -16.55
C LEU A 133 1.49 0.71 -17.57
N LEU A 134 2.08 1.60 -18.37
CA LEU A 134 1.35 2.37 -19.39
C LEU A 134 0.93 1.50 -20.58
N GLU A 135 1.75 0.52 -20.98
CA GLU A 135 1.39 -0.47 -21.99
C GLU A 135 0.24 -1.37 -21.51
N TYR A 136 0.29 -1.83 -20.26
CA TYR A 136 -0.79 -2.58 -19.63
C TYR A 136 -2.11 -1.79 -19.54
N GLY A 137 -2.05 -0.49 -19.23
CA GLY A 137 -3.23 0.38 -19.26
C GLY A 137 -3.87 0.45 -20.66
N ALA A 138 -3.04 0.43 -21.72
CA ALA A 138 -3.50 0.40 -23.10
C ALA A 138 -4.07 -0.97 -23.50
N THR A 139 -3.37 -2.09 -23.23
CA THR A 139 -3.86 -3.44 -23.56
C THR A 139 -5.13 -3.79 -22.80
N MET A 140 -5.25 -3.38 -21.52
CA MET A 140 -6.50 -3.45 -20.76
C MET A 140 -7.63 -2.70 -21.48
N HIS A 141 -7.40 -1.47 -21.95
CA HIS A 141 -8.44 -0.68 -22.61
C HIS A 141 -8.86 -1.28 -23.96
N GLU A 142 -7.93 -1.83 -24.73
CA GLU A 142 -8.21 -2.57 -25.96
C GLU A 142 -9.00 -3.84 -25.68
N HIS A 143 -8.62 -4.61 -24.66
CA HIS A 143 -9.34 -5.81 -24.24
C HIS A 143 -10.78 -5.50 -23.81
N MET A 144 -11.00 -4.40 -23.10
CA MET A 144 -12.36 -3.96 -22.74
C MET A 144 -13.22 -3.65 -23.97
N LYS A 145 -12.66 -3.09 -25.05
CA LYS A 145 -13.38 -2.89 -26.32
C LYS A 145 -13.73 -4.21 -27.01
N LEU A 146 -12.79 -5.16 -27.05
CA LEU A 146 -13.06 -6.50 -27.58
C LEU A 146 -14.21 -7.18 -26.81
N LEU A 147 -14.27 -7.00 -25.49
CA LEU A 147 -15.37 -7.49 -24.66
C LEU A 147 -16.71 -6.75 -24.87
N GLU A 148 -16.71 -5.52 -25.40
CA GLU A 148 -17.94 -4.80 -25.81
C GLU A 148 -18.51 -5.36 -27.13
N GLU A 149 -17.64 -5.82 -28.03
CA GLU A 149 -18.01 -6.35 -29.34
C GLU A 149 -18.38 -7.85 -29.31
N MET A 150 -17.83 -8.61 -28.36
CA MET A 150 -18.13 -10.03 -28.19
C MET A 150 -19.59 -10.30 -27.82
N LYS A 151 -20.19 -11.32 -28.44
CA LYS A 151 -21.49 -11.83 -28.02
C LYS A 151 -21.35 -12.59 -26.71
N SER A 152 -22.44 -12.61 -25.93
CA SER A 152 -22.51 -13.40 -24.69
C SER A 152 -22.07 -14.85 -24.93
N GLU A 153 -22.53 -15.50 -26.01
CA GLU A 153 -22.21 -16.88 -26.39
C GLU A 153 -20.70 -17.18 -26.43
N ASP A 154 -19.89 -16.26 -26.96
CA ASP A 154 -18.45 -16.44 -27.21
C ASP A 154 -17.56 -16.17 -25.97
N LEU A 155 -18.16 -15.81 -24.82
CA LEU A 155 -17.44 -15.51 -23.58
C LEU A 155 -16.94 -16.79 -22.90
N THR A 156 -15.62 -17.00 -22.94
CA THR A 156 -14.90 -18.06 -22.23
C THR A 156 -13.96 -17.49 -21.16
N PHE A 157 -13.42 -18.33 -20.28
CA PHE A 157 -12.43 -17.89 -19.29
C PHE A 157 -11.15 -17.38 -19.96
N GLU A 158 -10.76 -18.10 -21.02
CA GLU A 158 -9.59 -17.88 -21.87
C GLU A 158 -9.68 -16.54 -22.64
N ASN A 159 -10.89 -16.10 -22.99
CA ASN A 159 -11.11 -14.81 -23.65
C ASN A 159 -11.36 -13.64 -22.68
N VAL A 160 -11.81 -13.88 -21.45
CA VAL A 160 -12.20 -12.82 -20.51
C VAL A 160 -11.15 -12.56 -19.42
N ILE A 161 -10.58 -13.60 -18.82
CA ILE A 161 -9.74 -13.50 -17.61
C ILE A 161 -8.27 -13.80 -17.91
N GLU A 162 -7.98 -14.84 -18.71
CA GLU A 162 -6.60 -15.26 -18.99
C GLU A 162 -5.69 -14.17 -19.60
N PRO A 163 -6.17 -13.26 -20.49
CA PRO A 163 -5.34 -12.18 -21.04
C PRO A 163 -4.85 -11.21 -19.97
N PHE A 164 -5.67 -10.95 -18.95
CA PHE A 164 -5.26 -10.16 -17.79
C PHE A 164 -4.19 -10.88 -16.96
N LEU A 165 -4.29 -12.19 -16.78
CA LEU A 165 -3.30 -12.94 -15.98
C LEU A 165 -1.90 -12.90 -16.62
N ALA A 166 -1.81 -13.05 -17.94
CA ALA A 166 -0.53 -13.07 -18.66
C ALA A 166 0.17 -11.70 -18.68
N GLU A 167 -0.58 -10.61 -18.83
CA GLU A 167 -0.03 -9.25 -18.84
C GLU A 167 0.23 -8.74 -17.40
N GLU A 168 -0.67 -9.00 -16.45
CA GLU A 168 -0.47 -8.63 -15.04
C GLU A 168 0.74 -9.34 -14.42
N GLU A 169 1.04 -10.60 -14.79
CA GLU A 169 2.25 -11.28 -14.30
C GLU A 169 3.52 -10.47 -14.63
N GLN A 170 3.66 -10.00 -15.88
CA GLN A 170 4.85 -9.27 -16.32
C GLN A 170 4.97 -7.90 -15.62
N VAL A 171 3.86 -7.17 -15.50
CA VAL A 171 3.79 -5.85 -14.86
C VAL A 171 4.05 -5.94 -13.35
N LEU A 172 3.41 -6.90 -12.68
CA LEU A 172 3.62 -7.13 -11.24
C LEU A 172 5.03 -7.64 -10.97
N TYR A 173 5.60 -8.49 -11.83
CA TYR A 173 7.01 -8.91 -11.70
C TYR A 173 7.98 -7.74 -11.85
N ALA A 174 7.75 -6.82 -12.81
CA ALA A 174 8.52 -5.58 -12.94
C ALA A 174 8.44 -4.76 -11.65
N PHE A 175 7.21 -4.47 -11.20
CA PHE A 175 6.95 -3.67 -10.02
C PHE A 175 7.53 -4.30 -8.74
N HIS A 176 7.35 -5.60 -8.51
CA HIS A 176 7.88 -6.30 -7.35
C HIS A 176 9.41 -6.41 -7.38
N THR A 177 10.04 -6.51 -8.56
CA THR A 177 11.51 -6.47 -8.66
C THR A 177 12.05 -5.09 -8.30
N LEU A 178 11.44 -4.01 -8.81
CA LEU A 178 11.75 -2.63 -8.40
C LEU A 178 11.52 -2.44 -6.89
N TRP A 179 10.38 -2.87 -6.37
CA TRP A 179 10.04 -2.79 -4.94
C TRP A 179 11.04 -3.57 -4.06
N THR A 180 11.48 -4.76 -4.49
CA THR A 180 12.54 -5.54 -3.80
C THR A 180 13.86 -4.78 -3.77
N ARG A 181 14.31 -4.25 -4.92
CA ARG A 181 15.52 -3.42 -4.99
C ARG A 181 15.40 -2.20 -4.09
N MET A 182 14.21 -1.60 -4.00
CA MET A 182 13.93 -0.44 -3.15
C MET A 182 13.92 -0.73 -1.66
N LEU A 183 13.39 -1.88 -1.23
CA LEU A 183 13.46 -2.28 0.17
C LEU A 183 14.88 -2.64 0.60
N THR A 184 15.68 -3.22 -0.30
CA THR A 184 17.00 -3.78 0.01
C THR A 184 18.14 -2.77 -0.08
N ASP A 185 18.32 -2.08 -1.20
CA ASP A 185 19.45 -1.16 -1.41
C ASP A 185 19.06 -0.08 -2.43
N TRP A 186 18.49 1.01 -1.91
CA TRP A 186 18.10 2.17 -2.71
C TRP A 186 18.91 3.42 -2.32
N PRO A 187 19.20 4.33 -3.26
CA PRO A 187 19.76 5.63 -2.90
C PRO A 187 18.78 6.38 -2.00
N SER A 188 19.25 6.78 -0.81
CA SER A 188 18.50 7.54 0.20
C SER A 188 18.23 9.00 -0.22
N SER A 189 17.55 9.18 -1.36
CA SER A 189 17.04 10.47 -1.85
C SER A 189 15.55 10.58 -1.61
N ARG A 190 15.14 11.71 -1.03
CA ARG A 190 13.73 12.07 -0.79
C ARG A 190 12.93 12.14 -2.09
N GLU A 191 13.56 12.51 -3.20
CA GLU A 191 12.93 12.66 -4.52
C GLU A 191 12.58 11.28 -5.09
N LEU A 192 13.56 10.37 -5.15
CA LEU A 192 13.33 9.00 -5.63
C LEU A 192 12.30 8.24 -4.78
N HIS A 193 12.30 8.45 -3.46
CA HIS A 193 11.27 7.87 -2.58
C HIS A 193 9.87 8.44 -2.86
N ALA A 194 9.75 9.75 -3.12
CA ALA A 194 8.47 10.37 -3.46
C ALA A 194 7.96 9.92 -4.84
N ASP A 195 8.84 9.76 -5.82
CA ASP A 195 8.48 9.28 -7.16
C ASP A 195 8.06 7.80 -7.15
N PHE A 196 8.70 6.97 -6.32
CA PHE A 196 8.28 5.59 -6.09
C PHE A 196 6.90 5.48 -5.44
N MET A 197 6.57 6.33 -4.47
CA MET A 197 5.22 6.33 -3.88
C MET A 197 4.14 6.65 -4.92
N LYS A 198 4.47 7.49 -5.93
CA LYS A 198 3.60 7.70 -7.10
C LYS A 198 3.52 6.46 -7.99
N ILE A 199 4.62 5.73 -8.23
CA ILE A 199 4.56 4.44 -8.96
C ILE A 199 3.68 3.43 -8.22
N HIS A 200 3.85 3.25 -6.91
CA HIS A 200 3.03 2.33 -6.13
C HIS A 200 1.54 2.70 -6.19
N GLU A 201 1.20 3.99 -6.09
CA GLU A 201 -0.17 4.48 -6.31
C GLU A 201 -0.66 4.23 -7.75
N LEU A 202 0.18 4.49 -8.77
CA LEU A 202 -0.12 4.21 -10.17
C LEU A 202 -0.38 2.72 -10.42
N THR A 203 0.50 1.83 -9.96
CA THR A 203 0.37 0.37 -10.06
C THR A 203 -0.96 -0.09 -9.45
N ILE A 204 -1.29 0.38 -8.25
CA ILE A 204 -2.59 0.08 -7.62
C ILE A 204 -3.74 0.58 -8.48
N ASN A 205 -3.66 1.80 -9.02
CA ASN A 205 -4.73 2.38 -9.83
C ASN A 205 -4.94 1.65 -11.16
N GLU A 206 -3.88 1.33 -11.90
CA GLU A 206 -3.96 0.61 -13.18
C GLU A 206 -4.41 -0.84 -12.99
N VAL A 207 -3.77 -1.60 -12.08
CA VAL A 207 -4.14 -3.01 -11.83
C VAL A 207 -5.56 -3.12 -11.22
N SER A 208 -6.03 -2.10 -10.50
CA SER A 208 -7.41 -2.06 -9.99
C SER A 208 -8.43 -1.45 -10.96
N ALA A 209 -8.02 -0.85 -12.08
CA ALA A 209 -8.92 -0.20 -13.02
C ALA A 209 -9.94 -1.19 -13.62
N LYS A 210 -9.51 -2.43 -13.95
CA LYS A 210 -10.38 -3.49 -14.46
C LYS A 210 -11.65 -3.72 -13.63
N TRP A 211 -11.57 -3.57 -12.30
CA TRP A 211 -12.71 -3.78 -11.40
C TRP A 211 -13.84 -2.76 -11.57
N LYS A 212 -13.56 -1.62 -12.23
CA LYS A 212 -14.48 -0.50 -12.43
C LYS A 212 -15.23 -0.58 -13.77
N TYR A 213 -14.83 -1.48 -14.68
CA TYR A 213 -15.47 -1.63 -15.98
C TYR A 213 -16.75 -2.49 -15.89
N ASP A 214 -17.89 -1.91 -16.27
CA ASP A 214 -19.20 -2.58 -16.30
C ASP A 214 -19.26 -3.72 -17.34
N VAL A 215 -18.53 -3.58 -18.45
CA VAL A 215 -18.36 -4.61 -19.48
C VAL A 215 -17.72 -5.86 -18.88
N PHE A 216 -16.59 -5.69 -18.18
CA PHE A 216 -15.91 -6.77 -17.49
C PHE A 216 -16.80 -7.41 -16.42
N PHE A 217 -17.55 -6.61 -15.67
CA PHE A 217 -18.49 -7.12 -14.67
C PHE A 217 -19.56 -8.02 -15.30
N LYS A 218 -20.15 -7.60 -16.43
CA LYS A 218 -21.13 -8.40 -17.18
C LYS A 218 -20.51 -9.68 -17.74
N ALA A 219 -19.29 -9.62 -18.27
CA ALA A 219 -18.59 -10.79 -18.80
C ALA A 219 -18.29 -11.82 -17.69
N VAL A 220 -17.66 -11.40 -16.59
CA VAL A 220 -17.35 -12.26 -15.44
C VAL A 220 -18.63 -12.82 -14.80
N LYS A 221 -19.69 -12.01 -14.67
CA LYS A 221 -21.00 -12.48 -14.20
C LYS A 221 -21.55 -13.59 -15.10
N THR A 222 -21.50 -13.41 -16.42
CA THR A 222 -22.00 -14.40 -17.40
C THR A 222 -21.25 -15.72 -17.28
N LEU A 223 -19.92 -15.68 -17.12
CA LEU A 223 -19.11 -16.88 -16.88
C LEU A 223 -19.51 -17.62 -15.61
N CYS A 224 -19.73 -16.90 -14.50
CA CYS A 224 -20.16 -17.48 -13.23
C CYS A 224 -21.56 -18.10 -13.31
N GLU A 225 -22.49 -17.47 -14.05
CA GLU A 225 -23.87 -17.95 -14.22
C GLU A 225 -23.95 -19.19 -15.14
N ARG A 226 -23.07 -19.30 -16.14
CA ARG A 226 -22.98 -20.47 -17.03
C ARG A 226 -22.30 -21.67 -16.39
N ASN A 227 -21.25 -21.44 -15.60
CA ASN A 227 -20.47 -22.49 -14.91
C ASN A 227 -19.85 -23.56 -15.86
N GLU A 228 -19.67 -23.21 -17.14
CA GLU A 228 -19.17 -24.08 -18.22
C GLU A 228 -17.70 -24.49 -18.04
N THR A 229 -16.88 -23.63 -17.41
CA THR A 229 -15.47 -23.90 -17.16
C THR A 229 -15.27 -25.16 -16.33
N THR A 230 -14.52 -26.16 -16.82
CA THR A 230 -14.29 -27.44 -16.11
C THR A 230 -13.40 -27.30 -14.89
N ASP A 231 -12.40 -26.43 -14.99
CA ASP A 231 -11.27 -26.40 -14.06
C ASP A 231 -11.65 -25.73 -12.74
N ARG A 232 -11.37 -26.41 -11.63
CA ARG A 232 -11.78 -25.96 -10.28
C ARG A 232 -11.16 -24.61 -9.91
N TRP A 233 -9.88 -24.40 -10.24
CA TRP A 233 -9.18 -23.15 -9.94
C TRP A 233 -9.73 -21.98 -10.75
N LYS A 234 -10.03 -22.18 -12.06
CA LYS A 234 -10.63 -21.15 -12.93
C LYS A 234 -12.00 -20.71 -12.42
N ARG A 235 -12.88 -21.66 -12.07
CA ARG A 235 -14.17 -21.36 -11.40
C ARG A 235 -13.95 -20.53 -10.14
N ARG A 236 -13.02 -20.96 -9.27
CA ARG A 236 -12.72 -20.28 -8.02
C ARG A 236 -12.17 -18.86 -8.21
N LEU A 237 -11.42 -18.62 -9.27
CA LEU A 237 -10.89 -17.30 -9.64
C LEU A 237 -11.99 -16.40 -10.19
N ALA A 238 -12.86 -16.92 -11.07
CA ALA A 238 -14.04 -16.20 -11.58
C ALA A 238 -14.99 -15.79 -10.44
N ASP A 239 -15.29 -16.72 -9.51
CA ASP A 239 -16.04 -16.44 -8.27
C ASP A 239 -15.39 -15.30 -7.47
N PHE A 240 -14.06 -15.36 -7.29
CA PHE A 240 -13.31 -14.34 -6.55
C PHE A 240 -13.41 -12.97 -7.22
N TYR A 241 -13.27 -12.91 -8.56
CA TYR A 241 -13.39 -11.68 -9.34
C TYR A 241 -14.80 -11.10 -9.24
N TYR A 242 -15.83 -11.93 -9.41
CA TYR A 242 -17.23 -11.54 -9.28
C TYR A 242 -17.56 -10.98 -7.89
N LEU A 243 -17.09 -11.65 -6.84
CA LEU A 243 -17.24 -11.20 -5.45
C LEU A 243 -16.48 -9.89 -5.18
N GLN A 244 -15.26 -9.75 -5.70
CA GLN A 244 -14.47 -8.53 -5.58
C GLN A 244 -15.18 -7.33 -6.23
N MET A 245 -15.73 -7.50 -7.43
CA MET A 245 -16.48 -6.45 -8.12
C MET A 245 -17.79 -6.10 -7.41
N LYS A 246 -18.54 -7.10 -6.92
CA LYS A 246 -19.72 -6.89 -6.06
C LYS A 246 -19.38 -6.11 -4.78
N SER A 247 -18.20 -6.29 -4.22
CA SER A 247 -17.76 -5.54 -3.04
C SER A 247 -17.65 -4.03 -3.32
N ILE A 248 -17.37 -3.63 -4.57
CA ILE A 248 -17.22 -2.24 -5.03
C ILE A 248 -18.57 -1.68 -5.56
N ALA A 249 -19.70 -2.34 -5.26
CA ALA A 249 -21.03 -1.99 -5.74
C ALA A 249 -21.20 -2.03 -7.27
N MET A 250 -20.47 -2.91 -7.96
CA MET A 250 -20.75 -3.22 -9.37
C MET A 250 -22.06 -4.02 -9.49
N GLY A 251 -22.88 -3.67 -10.48
CA GLY A 251 -24.22 -4.25 -10.69
C GLY A 251 -25.36 -3.62 -9.89
N GLU A 252 -25.08 -2.65 -9.03
CA GLU A 252 -26.11 -1.82 -8.39
C GLU A 252 -26.60 -0.69 -9.31
N THR A 253 -27.69 -0.01 -8.94
CA THR A 253 -28.17 1.14 -9.71
C THR A 253 -27.12 2.27 -9.74
N SER A 254 -27.01 2.97 -10.88
CA SER A 254 -26.03 4.06 -11.08
C SER A 254 -25.98 5.06 -9.91
N LYS A 255 -27.14 5.45 -9.37
CA LYS A 255 -27.25 6.33 -8.19
C LYS A 255 -26.67 5.72 -6.91
N LYS A 256 -26.91 4.43 -6.64
CA LYS A 256 -26.31 3.74 -5.49
C LYS A 256 -24.80 3.61 -5.66
N HIS A 257 -24.33 3.28 -6.87
CA HIS A 257 -22.92 3.14 -7.19
C HIS A 257 -22.17 4.47 -6.98
N GLU A 258 -22.69 5.58 -7.50
CA GLU A 258 -22.14 6.94 -7.26
C GLU A 258 -22.06 7.27 -5.77
N GLN A 259 -23.12 6.98 -5.00
CA GLN A 259 -23.14 7.18 -3.55
C GLN A 259 -22.12 6.30 -2.81
N PHE A 260 -21.91 5.06 -3.26
CA PHE A 260 -20.92 4.15 -2.71
C PHE A 260 -19.50 4.63 -2.95
N VAL A 261 -19.17 4.98 -4.21
CA VAL A 261 -17.86 5.51 -4.61
C VAL A 261 -17.54 6.81 -3.87
N GLY A 262 -18.50 7.74 -3.79
CA GLY A 262 -18.33 8.97 -3.00
C GLY A 262 -18.04 8.68 -1.52
N HIS A 263 -18.75 7.73 -0.90
CA HIS A 263 -18.45 7.32 0.47
C HIS A 263 -17.13 6.54 0.63
N ASP A 264 -16.64 5.86 -0.41
CA ASP A 264 -15.33 5.19 -0.38
C ASP A 264 -14.20 6.20 -0.38
N SER A 265 -14.20 7.13 -1.34
CA SER A 265 -13.21 8.20 -1.43
C SER A 265 -13.12 9.03 -0.14
N PHE A 266 -14.25 9.28 0.53
CA PHE A 266 -14.24 9.88 1.88
C PHE A 266 -13.54 8.96 2.91
N VAL A 267 -13.85 7.67 2.95
CA VAL A 267 -13.20 6.72 3.89
C VAL A 267 -11.70 6.66 3.66
N GLU A 268 -11.24 6.56 2.41
CA GLU A 268 -9.82 6.54 2.02
C GLU A 268 -9.11 7.83 2.44
N HIS A 269 -9.69 9.00 2.11
CA HIS A 269 -9.14 10.30 2.52
C HIS A 269 -8.98 10.41 4.05
N TYR A 270 -9.99 9.98 4.82
CA TYR A 270 -9.91 10.00 6.28
C TYR A 270 -8.96 8.92 6.85
N ILE A 271 -8.72 7.79 6.16
CA ILE A 271 -7.68 6.81 6.54
C ILE A 271 -6.28 7.37 6.30
N LEU A 272 -6.03 8.04 5.17
CA LEU A 272 -4.77 8.73 4.92
C LEU A 272 -4.52 9.80 5.99
N ARG A 273 -5.52 10.64 6.26
CA ARG A 273 -5.47 11.62 7.35
C ARG A 273 -5.21 10.97 8.72
N TYR A 274 -5.82 9.82 9.02
CA TYR A 274 -5.59 9.09 10.27
C TYR A 274 -4.10 8.71 10.41
N ARG A 275 -3.49 8.19 9.34
CA ARG A 275 -2.07 7.82 9.30
C ARG A 275 -1.16 9.03 9.47
N THR A 276 -1.39 10.11 8.72
CA THR A 276 -0.61 11.36 8.86
C THR A 276 -0.69 11.95 10.26
N VAL A 277 -1.87 11.94 10.89
CA VAL A 277 -2.04 12.44 12.27
C VAL A 277 -1.34 11.54 13.30
N LEU A 278 -1.30 10.23 13.07
CA LEU A 278 -0.54 9.30 13.91
C LEU A 278 0.97 9.55 13.77
N GLN A 279 1.49 9.60 12.55
CA GLN A 279 2.90 9.86 12.26
C GLN A 279 3.36 11.21 12.84
N ASN A 280 2.63 12.30 12.55
CA ASN A 280 2.94 13.61 13.11
C ASN A 280 2.91 13.60 14.65
N SER A 281 2.06 12.77 15.28
CA SER A 281 2.02 12.63 16.73
C SER A 281 3.16 11.77 17.29
N GLU A 282 3.79 10.91 16.48
CA GLU A 282 4.99 10.17 16.84
C GLU A 282 6.24 11.07 16.73
N ASP A 283 6.28 11.92 15.70
CA ASP A 283 7.37 12.87 15.41
C ASP A 283 7.39 14.10 16.34
N MET A 284 6.26 14.48 16.94
CA MET A 284 6.15 15.66 17.83
C MET A 284 6.41 15.37 19.32
N GLU A 285 6.40 14.10 19.74
CA GLU A 285 6.56 13.72 21.15
C GLU A 285 7.97 13.22 21.46
N ASP A 286 8.90 14.17 21.59
CA ASP A 286 10.25 13.89 22.09
C ASP A 286 10.20 13.38 23.54
N ILE A 287 10.83 12.23 23.77
CA ILE A 287 11.12 11.71 25.11
C ILE A 287 12.62 11.84 25.33
N GLN A 288 13.04 12.84 26.10
CA GLN A 288 14.42 12.93 26.56
C GLN A 288 14.63 11.95 27.71
N VAL A 289 15.55 10.99 27.52
CA VAL A 289 16.13 10.25 28.64
C VAL A 289 17.54 10.80 28.85
N THR A 290 17.77 11.37 30.03
CA THR A 290 18.99 12.11 30.37
C THR A 290 20.02 11.28 31.13
N ASP A 291 19.57 10.24 31.83
CA ASP A 291 20.43 9.37 32.63
C ASP A 291 20.55 7.97 32.00
N ARG A 292 21.77 7.56 31.70
CA ARG A 292 22.11 6.24 31.14
C ARG A 292 22.08 5.15 32.22
N ALA A 293 22.26 5.49 33.50
CA ALA A 293 22.27 4.51 34.60
C ALA A 293 20.93 3.75 34.75
N VAL A 294 19.85 4.33 34.23
CA VAL A 294 18.51 3.70 34.20
C VAL A 294 18.44 2.52 33.21
N PHE A 295 19.46 2.34 32.36
CA PHE A 295 19.59 1.27 31.36
C PHE A 295 20.80 0.35 31.60
N ASN A 296 21.33 0.27 32.83
CA ASN A 296 22.51 -0.58 33.12
C ASN A 296 22.29 -2.07 32.76
N ASP A 297 21.07 -2.58 32.84
CA ASP A 297 20.71 -3.96 32.50
C ASP A 297 20.33 -4.14 31.01
N ALA A 298 20.49 -3.10 30.17
CA ALA A 298 20.07 -3.15 28.77
C ALA A 298 21.18 -3.71 27.86
N PRO A 299 20.86 -4.53 26.85
CA PRO A 299 21.81 -4.95 25.83
C PRO A 299 22.51 -3.75 25.16
N PRO A 300 23.77 -3.87 24.72
CA PRO A 300 24.49 -2.81 24.01
C PRO A 300 23.73 -2.28 22.79
N GLU A 301 22.90 -3.12 22.16
CA GLU A 301 22.06 -2.75 21.02
C GLU A 301 20.94 -1.75 21.35
N VAL A 302 20.50 -1.70 22.62
CA VAL A 302 19.51 -0.75 23.13
C VAL A 302 20.20 0.57 23.50
N THR A 303 21.45 0.51 23.95
CA THR A 303 22.25 1.68 24.33
C THR A 303 23.17 2.16 23.20
N LYS A 304 22.75 2.03 21.93
CA LYS A 304 23.54 2.40 20.72
C LYS A 304 23.99 3.88 20.64
N TYR A 305 23.52 4.73 21.54
CA TYR A 305 23.84 6.16 21.60
C TYR A 305 24.69 6.42 22.85
N GLU A 306 25.99 6.66 22.67
CA GLU A 306 26.94 6.70 23.79
C GLU A 306 26.77 7.93 24.70
N GLU A 307 26.30 9.05 24.14
CA GLU A 307 26.07 10.32 24.83
C GLU A 307 24.57 10.69 24.85
N GLY A 308 24.10 11.28 25.95
CA GLY A 308 22.73 11.80 26.10
C GLY A 308 22.63 13.31 25.80
N PRO A 309 21.42 13.88 25.69
CA PRO A 309 20.11 13.24 25.88
C PRO A 309 19.65 12.47 24.62
N TRP A 310 19.05 11.29 24.82
CA TRP A 310 18.49 10.53 23.70
C TRP A 310 17.14 11.09 23.29
N LEU A 311 16.99 11.43 22.01
CA LEU A 311 15.71 11.82 21.39
C LEU A 311 14.96 10.58 20.93
N VAL A 312 14.01 10.12 21.75
CA VAL A 312 13.21 8.93 21.47
C VAL A 312 11.88 9.36 20.87
N THR A 313 11.74 9.21 19.55
CA THR A 313 10.47 9.32 18.82
C THR A 313 9.45 8.32 19.37
N ALA A 314 8.17 8.69 19.43
CA ALA A 314 7.14 7.87 20.10
C ALA A 314 6.66 6.64 19.29
N THR A 315 7.57 5.95 18.59
CA THR A 315 7.31 4.70 17.83
C THR A 315 7.42 3.46 18.72
N ALA A 316 6.77 2.36 18.30
CA ALA A 316 6.86 1.10 19.03
C ALA A 316 8.28 0.49 19.07
N LYS A 317 9.11 0.72 18.04
CA LYS A 317 10.51 0.27 18.01
C LYS A 317 11.35 0.97 19.09
N SER A 318 11.15 2.28 19.27
CA SER A 318 11.91 3.08 20.22
C SER A 318 11.40 2.97 21.67
N ILE A 319 10.09 2.81 21.85
CA ILE A 319 9.45 2.76 23.18
C ILE A 319 9.59 1.39 23.85
N LYS A 320 9.46 0.28 23.10
CA LYS A 320 9.47 -1.07 23.69
C LYS A 320 10.74 -1.35 24.50
N PRO A 321 11.98 -1.06 24.01
CA PRO A 321 13.18 -1.24 24.82
C PRO A 321 13.17 -0.46 26.13
N ILE A 322 12.62 0.76 26.13
CA ILE A 322 12.50 1.57 27.35
C ILE A 322 11.57 0.89 28.35
N LEU A 323 10.37 0.47 27.94
CA LEU A 323 9.44 -0.23 28.82
C LEU A 323 9.98 -1.59 29.34
N THR A 324 10.92 -2.21 28.61
CA THR A 324 11.53 -3.50 28.97
C THR A 324 12.74 -3.39 29.89
N TYR A 325 13.64 -2.42 29.68
CA TYR A 325 14.93 -2.33 30.38
C TYR A 325 15.06 -1.16 31.36
N CYS A 326 14.26 -0.09 31.22
CA CYS A 326 14.30 1.07 32.11
C CYS A 326 13.90 0.67 33.53
N SER A 327 14.80 0.83 34.50
CA SER A 327 14.52 0.54 35.92
C SER A 327 13.62 1.57 36.60
N ASP A 328 13.63 2.84 36.16
CA ASP A 328 12.81 3.90 36.74
C ASP A 328 11.33 3.82 36.32
N LYS A 329 10.46 3.62 37.32
CA LYS A 329 9.01 3.62 37.17
C LYS A 329 8.45 4.95 36.65
N ALA A 330 9.00 6.10 37.05
CA ALA A 330 8.52 7.40 36.62
C ALA A 330 8.76 7.64 35.13
N VAL A 331 9.93 7.23 34.62
CA VAL A 331 10.24 7.22 33.18
C VAL A 331 9.31 6.24 32.45
N ARG A 332 9.18 4.97 32.89
CA ARG A 332 8.25 4.01 32.27
C ARG A 332 6.81 4.53 32.20
N ALA A 333 6.29 5.13 33.28
CA ALA A 333 4.95 5.70 33.34
C ALA A 333 4.78 6.89 32.39
N THR A 334 5.78 7.78 32.30
CA THR A 334 5.77 8.94 31.39
C THR A 334 5.80 8.50 29.92
N VAL A 335 6.67 7.54 29.59
CA VAL A 335 6.77 6.96 28.24
C VAL A 335 5.46 6.24 27.87
N TRP A 336 4.86 5.53 28.81
CA TRP A 336 3.57 4.86 28.61
C TRP A 336 2.43 5.85 28.36
N ASP A 337 2.25 6.91 29.17
CA ASP A 337 1.18 7.91 28.94
C ASP A 337 1.32 8.56 27.56
N LYS A 338 2.54 8.98 27.19
CA LYS A 338 2.85 9.47 25.85
C LYS A 338 2.40 8.47 24.79
N TRP A 339 2.87 7.22 24.86
CA TRP A 339 2.56 6.17 23.88
C TRP A 339 1.06 5.89 23.70
N ILE A 340 0.29 5.79 24.79
CA ILE A 340 -1.15 5.50 24.72
C ILE A 340 -1.98 6.72 24.33
N SER A 341 -1.47 7.94 24.55
CA SER A 341 -2.19 9.19 24.27
C SER A 341 -1.87 9.83 22.92
N ARG A 342 -0.95 9.24 22.14
CA ARG A 342 -0.66 9.60 20.74
C ARG A 342 -1.93 9.77 19.92
N ALA A 343 -1.98 10.82 19.10
CA ALA A 343 -3.13 11.20 18.28
C ALA A 343 -4.47 11.31 19.03
N SER A 344 -4.47 11.55 20.34
CA SER A 344 -5.70 11.75 21.14
C SER A 344 -5.88 13.20 21.62
N LYS A 345 -4.80 13.85 22.08
CA LYS A 345 -4.77 15.20 22.66
C LYS A 345 -4.85 16.31 21.57
N PRO A 346 -5.65 17.38 21.76
CA PRO A 346 -5.63 18.54 20.88
C PRO A 346 -4.39 19.41 21.16
N HIS A 347 -3.59 19.71 20.15
CA HIS A 347 -2.41 20.56 20.25
C HIS A 347 -2.72 22.03 19.87
N ASN A 348 -1.99 22.98 20.47
CA ASN A 348 -2.24 24.41 20.31
C ASN A 348 -1.75 25.02 18.98
N LEU A 349 -0.88 24.32 18.24
CA LEU A 349 -0.48 24.73 16.90
C LEU A 349 -1.57 24.37 15.87
N ALA A 350 -1.79 25.27 14.91
CA ALA A 350 -3.02 25.36 14.12
C ALA A 350 -3.41 24.06 13.38
N ARG A 351 -4.50 23.44 13.85
CA ARG A 351 -5.29 22.36 13.22
C ARG A 351 -4.58 20.99 13.12
N VAL A 352 -5.23 20.03 13.82
CA VAL A 352 -5.18 18.56 13.64
C VAL A 352 -4.09 17.79 14.40
N THR A 353 -4.44 17.27 15.59
CA THR A 353 -3.68 16.23 16.30
C THR A 353 -4.54 15.15 17.00
N SER A 354 -5.87 15.14 16.81
CA SER A 354 -6.75 14.13 17.42
C SER A 354 -7.51 13.32 16.37
N ASN A 355 -7.34 12.00 16.43
CA ASN A 355 -7.97 11.04 15.53
C ASN A 355 -9.38 10.62 15.95
N ALA A 356 -9.88 11.04 17.13
CA ALA A 356 -11.22 10.67 17.61
C ALA A 356 -12.34 11.03 16.61
N ARG A 357 -12.34 12.26 16.07
CA ARG A 357 -13.32 12.68 15.05
C ARG A 357 -13.09 12.02 13.68
N THR A 358 -11.84 11.70 13.35
CA THR A 358 -11.48 10.96 12.13
C THR A 358 -12.06 9.55 12.15
N ILE A 359 -11.86 8.81 13.25
CA ILE A 359 -12.38 7.45 13.46
C ILE A 359 -13.91 7.43 13.38
N GLU A 360 -14.59 8.37 14.06
CA GLU A 360 -16.06 8.44 14.01
C GLU A 360 -16.59 8.76 12.60
N THR A 361 -15.86 9.60 11.85
CA THR A 361 -16.19 9.88 10.44
C THR A 361 -16.02 8.62 9.58
N ILE A 362 -14.90 7.90 9.70
CA ILE A 362 -14.66 6.63 9.02
C ILE A 362 -15.78 5.64 9.33
N ARG A 363 -16.08 5.40 10.62
CA ARG A 363 -17.14 4.49 11.10
C ARG A 363 -18.49 4.82 10.48
N ARG A 364 -18.87 6.10 10.45
CA ARG A 364 -20.14 6.57 9.89
C ARG A 364 -20.22 6.34 8.38
N HIS A 365 -19.17 6.66 7.62
CA HIS A 365 -19.18 6.46 6.17
C HIS A 365 -19.10 4.98 5.79
N GLN A 366 -18.31 4.17 6.50
CA GLN A 366 -18.30 2.70 6.38
C GLN A 366 -19.69 2.08 6.61
N GLY A 367 -20.42 2.54 7.64
CA GLY A 367 -21.81 2.12 7.88
C GLY A 367 -22.74 2.45 6.70
N LYS A 368 -22.63 3.66 6.12
CA LYS A 368 -23.41 4.05 4.94
C LYS A 368 -23.08 3.22 3.70
N LYS A 369 -21.79 2.93 3.43
CA LYS A 369 -21.37 2.04 2.34
C LYS A 369 -22.02 0.66 2.44
N ALA A 370 -22.00 0.07 3.64
CA ALA A 370 -22.60 -1.24 3.89
C ALA A 370 -24.13 -1.23 3.66
N ALA A 371 -24.82 -0.18 4.12
CA ALA A 371 -26.26 -0.05 3.96
C ALA A 371 -26.72 0.11 2.49
N LEU A 372 -25.92 0.77 1.63
CA LEU A 372 -26.21 0.88 0.18
C LEU A 372 -26.27 -0.49 -0.52
N LEU A 373 -25.46 -1.44 -0.04
CA LEU A 373 -25.38 -2.83 -0.48
C LEU A 373 -26.33 -3.77 0.29
N GLY A 374 -27.22 -3.24 1.13
CA GLY A 374 -28.21 -4.04 1.86
C GLY A 374 -27.70 -4.74 3.13
N PHE A 375 -26.47 -4.49 3.57
CA PHE A 375 -25.94 -5.03 4.83
C PHE A 375 -26.37 -4.19 6.03
N THR A 376 -26.71 -4.84 7.15
CA THR A 376 -27.12 -4.16 8.40
C THR A 376 -25.93 -3.47 9.07
N THR A 377 -24.74 -4.07 8.96
CA THR A 377 -23.51 -3.56 9.58
C THR A 377 -22.30 -3.65 8.63
N TYR A 378 -21.33 -2.75 8.81
CA TYR A 378 -20.05 -2.85 8.09
C TYR A 378 -19.29 -4.15 8.38
N ALA A 379 -19.54 -4.77 9.53
CA ALA A 379 -18.99 -6.08 9.87
C ALA A 379 -19.57 -7.21 9.00
N GLU A 380 -20.87 -7.18 8.68
CA GLU A 380 -21.46 -8.12 7.71
C GLU A 380 -20.86 -7.91 6.31
N TYR A 381 -20.83 -6.66 5.83
CA TYR A 381 -20.21 -6.31 4.55
C TYR A 381 -18.75 -6.79 4.42
N ARG A 382 -17.92 -6.62 5.47
CA ARG A 382 -16.52 -7.09 5.46
C ARG A 382 -16.35 -8.59 5.67
N LEU A 383 -17.40 -9.31 6.07
CA LEU A 383 -17.38 -10.76 6.26
C LEU A 383 -18.01 -11.53 5.09
N ALA A 384 -18.88 -10.90 4.29
CA ALA A 384 -19.50 -11.50 3.10
C ALA A 384 -18.47 -12.10 2.10
N TYR A 385 -17.23 -11.63 2.13
CA TYR A 385 -16.12 -12.04 1.27
C TYR A 385 -14.99 -12.77 2.05
N LYS A 386 -15.27 -13.29 3.25
CA LYS A 386 -14.32 -13.99 4.12
C LYS A 386 -14.88 -15.32 4.60
N MET A 387 -14.00 -16.19 5.12
CA MET A 387 -14.39 -17.51 5.64
C MET A 387 -15.34 -17.49 6.84
N ALA A 388 -15.37 -16.40 7.61
CA ALA A 388 -16.24 -16.30 8.79
C ALA A 388 -17.61 -15.73 8.42
N GLU A 389 -18.58 -16.61 8.24
CA GLU A 389 -19.92 -16.34 7.66
C GLU A 389 -20.71 -15.19 8.32
N SER A 390 -20.49 -14.89 9.60
CA SER A 390 -21.24 -13.81 10.27
C SER A 390 -20.51 -13.18 11.47
N PRO A 391 -20.82 -11.91 11.81
CA PRO A 391 -20.30 -11.28 13.03
C PRO A 391 -20.78 -11.96 14.32
N LYS A 392 -21.85 -12.78 14.27
CA LYS A 392 -22.32 -13.57 15.41
C LYS A 392 -21.35 -14.71 15.72
N ILE A 393 -20.84 -15.40 14.69
CA ILE A 393 -19.82 -16.46 14.83
C ILE A 393 -18.52 -15.86 15.37
N VAL A 394 -18.04 -14.75 14.79
CA VAL A 394 -16.82 -14.06 15.26
C VAL A 394 -16.94 -13.66 16.73
N ARG A 395 -18.06 -13.05 17.14
CA ARG A 395 -18.30 -12.68 18.55
C ARG A 395 -18.45 -13.88 19.49
N LYS A 396 -19.00 -15.01 19.02
CA LYS A 396 -19.06 -16.25 19.80
C LYS A 396 -17.65 -16.81 20.03
N PHE A 397 -16.82 -16.83 18.99
CA PHE A 397 -15.43 -17.27 19.06
C PHE A 397 -14.60 -16.41 20.00
N THR A 398 -14.58 -15.08 19.81
CA THR A 398 -13.75 -14.19 20.66
C THR A 398 -14.19 -14.19 22.12
N LYS A 399 -15.50 -14.27 22.42
CA LYS A 399 -15.99 -14.44 23.81
C LYS A 399 -15.61 -15.80 24.40
N ALA A 400 -15.65 -16.88 23.61
CA ALA A 400 -15.25 -18.20 24.07
C ALA A 400 -13.74 -18.27 24.37
N LEU A 401 -12.91 -17.65 23.53
CA LEU A 401 -11.47 -17.49 23.73
C LEU A 401 -11.19 -16.66 25.00
N ALA A 402 -11.78 -15.46 25.11
CA ALA A 402 -11.60 -14.60 26.29
C ALA A 402 -11.98 -15.33 27.59
N ARG A 403 -13.10 -16.07 27.62
CA ARG A 403 -13.51 -16.86 28.80
C ARG A 403 -12.51 -17.98 29.16
N ARG A 404 -11.84 -18.60 28.18
CA ARG A 404 -10.82 -19.63 28.42
C ARG A 404 -9.49 -19.04 28.88
N MET A 405 -9.09 -17.90 28.31
CA MET A 405 -7.85 -17.21 28.67
C MET A 405 -7.93 -16.44 29.99
N ARG A 406 -9.14 -16.04 30.43
CA ARG A 406 -9.35 -15.22 31.63
C ARG A 406 -8.70 -15.78 32.90
N PRO A 407 -8.94 -17.05 33.33
CA PRO A 407 -8.30 -17.57 34.55
C PRO A 407 -6.77 -17.56 34.43
N LEU A 408 -6.22 -18.03 33.32
CA LEU A 408 -4.77 -18.01 33.07
C LEU A 408 -4.18 -16.59 33.14
N PHE A 409 -4.93 -15.58 32.70
CA PHE A 409 -4.51 -14.18 32.80
C PHE A 409 -4.60 -13.64 34.24
N ASP A 410 -5.67 -13.96 34.97
CA ASP A 410 -5.81 -13.55 36.38
C ASP A 410 -4.73 -14.20 37.25
N ASP A 411 -4.47 -15.50 37.09
CA ASP A 411 -3.38 -16.23 37.75
C ASP A 411 -2.01 -15.62 37.44
N ARG A 412 -1.77 -15.28 36.16
CA ARG A 412 -0.50 -14.68 35.72
C ARG A 412 -0.31 -13.25 36.25
N MET A 413 -1.38 -12.46 36.29
CA MET A 413 -1.37 -11.12 36.89
C MET A 413 -1.11 -11.17 38.40
N GLN A 414 -1.61 -12.18 39.10
CA GLN A 414 -1.31 -12.38 40.52
C GLN A 414 0.18 -12.71 40.72
N ALA A 415 0.71 -13.70 39.98
CA ALA A 415 2.14 -14.06 40.03
C ALA A 415 3.06 -12.86 39.74
N TRP A 416 2.74 -12.04 38.73
CA TRP A 416 3.48 -10.81 38.45
C TRP A 416 3.37 -9.76 39.54
N SER A 417 2.23 -9.65 40.21
CA SER A 417 2.04 -8.70 41.31
C SER A 417 2.84 -9.11 42.55
N ASP A 418 2.86 -10.41 42.85
CA ASP A 418 3.62 -10.98 43.97
C ASP A 418 5.14 -10.86 43.72
N PHE A 419 5.61 -11.24 42.52
CA PHE A 419 7.01 -11.05 42.11
C PHE A 419 7.43 -9.57 42.17
N ALA A 420 6.59 -8.67 41.64
CA ALA A 420 6.88 -7.24 41.61
C ALA A 420 6.95 -6.65 43.04
N ALA A 421 6.11 -7.11 43.97
CA ALA A 421 6.16 -6.70 45.37
C ALA A 421 7.40 -7.26 46.10
N GLU A 422 7.76 -8.53 45.89
CA GLU A 422 8.86 -9.20 46.59
C GLU A 422 10.24 -8.74 46.10
N LYS A 423 10.48 -8.75 44.78
CA LYS A 423 11.81 -8.49 44.20
C LYS A 423 12.04 -7.02 43.88
N GLU A 424 11.06 -6.39 43.24
CA GLU A 424 11.18 -5.02 42.70
C GLU A 424 10.55 -3.95 43.61
N LYS A 425 9.96 -4.35 44.76
CA LYS A 425 9.29 -3.46 45.75
C LYS A 425 8.15 -2.62 45.16
N LEU A 426 7.51 -3.12 44.11
CA LEU A 426 6.42 -2.49 43.38
C LEU A 426 5.05 -3.02 43.86
N TYR A 427 4.58 -2.51 44.99
CA TYR A 427 3.28 -2.87 45.61
C TYR A 427 2.02 -2.56 44.77
N THR A 428 2.16 -1.88 43.63
CA THR A 428 1.04 -1.65 42.69
C THR A 428 1.58 -1.70 41.26
N LEU A 429 1.24 -2.78 40.57
CA LEU A 429 1.66 -3.06 39.21
C LEU A 429 0.82 -2.25 38.21
N ALA A 430 1.45 -1.34 37.47
CA ALA A 430 0.79 -0.59 36.40
C ALA A 430 1.01 -1.25 35.03
N PRO A 431 0.17 -0.99 34.01
CA PRO A 431 0.39 -1.49 32.65
C PRO A 431 1.77 -1.12 32.06
N SER A 432 2.31 0.03 32.47
CA SER A 432 3.67 0.50 32.11
C SER A 432 4.80 -0.36 32.66
N ASP A 433 4.55 -1.13 33.73
CA ASP A 433 5.54 -1.96 34.41
C ASP A 433 5.60 -3.39 33.85
N LEU A 434 4.59 -3.81 33.06
CA LEU A 434 4.45 -5.22 32.63
C LEU A 434 5.63 -5.73 31.80
N TYR A 435 6.15 -4.94 30.87
CA TYR A 435 7.30 -5.34 30.04
C TYR A 435 8.58 -5.55 30.88
N TYR A 436 8.81 -4.68 31.87
CA TYR A 436 9.92 -4.79 32.80
C TYR A 436 9.76 -6.01 33.71
N ILE A 437 8.59 -6.18 34.35
CA ILE A 437 8.32 -7.32 35.24
C ILE A 437 8.37 -8.67 34.50
N CYS A 438 7.83 -8.77 33.28
CA CYS A 438 7.95 -9.99 32.47
C CYS A 438 9.42 -10.39 32.22
N ARG A 439 10.30 -9.41 31.95
CA ARG A 439 11.74 -9.65 31.77
C ARG A 439 12.38 -10.11 33.09
N ARG A 440 12.23 -9.31 34.14
CA ARG A 440 12.86 -9.56 35.45
C ARG A 440 12.46 -10.90 36.05
N GLU A 441 11.18 -11.28 35.91
CA GLU A 441 10.69 -12.58 36.34
C GLU A 441 11.31 -13.72 35.54
N ALA A 442 11.40 -13.61 34.21
CA ALA A 442 12.02 -14.63 33.37
C ALA A 442 13.52 -14.81 33.67
N GLU A 443 14.26 -13.72 33.85
CA GLU A 443 15.66 -13.72 34.30
C GLU A 443 15.80 -14.43 35.66
N THR A 444 14.91 -14.13 36.61
CA THR A 444 14.99 -14.65 37.99
C THR A 444 14.53 -16.10 38.13
N LEU A 445 13.49 -16.53 37.41
CA LEU A 445 12.91 -17.87 37.56
C LEU A 445 13.57 -18.94 36.68
N HIS A 446 14.26 -18.53 35.61
CA HIS A 446 14.83 -19.46 34.63
C HIS A 446 16.36 -19.33 34.48
N GLU A 447 17.00 -18.38 35.17
CA GLU A 447 18.43 -18.10 35.07
C GLU A 447 18.88 -17.81 33.62
N ILE A 448 17.95 -17.31 32.79
CA ILE A 448 18.20 -16.98 31.38
C ILE A 448 18.72 -15.55 31.30
N ASP A 449 20.00 -15.37 30.96
CA ASP A 449 20.46 -14.12 30.37
C ASP A 449 20.03 -14.05 28.90
N SER A 450 19.38 -12.95 28.54
CA SER A 450 19.02 -12.62 27.16
C SER A 450 20.23 -12.45 26.23
N LEU A 451 21.40 -12.06 26.77
CA LEU A 451 22.66 -11.94 26.04
C LEU A 451 23.26 -13.32 25.76
N ASP A 452 23.30 -14.22 26.76
CA ASP A 452 23.75 -15.60 26.57
C ASP A 452 22.88 -16.34 25.54
N LEU A 453 21.55 -16.17 25.64
CA LEU A 453 20.60 -16.77 24.68
C LEU A 453 20.87 -16.34 23.23
N MET A 454 21.34 -15.11 23.00
CA MET A 454 21.66 -14.60 21.66
C MET A 454 22.80 -15.39 21.00
N TYR A 455 23.81 -15.82 21.76
CA TYR A 455 24.92 -16.62 21.22
C TYR A 455 24.50 -18.02 20.76
N HIS A 456 23.38 -18.54 21.28
CA HIS A 456 22.83 -19.84 20.87
C HIS A 456 22.03 -19.80 19.56
N PHE A 457 21.64 -18.61 19.07
CA PHE A 457 20.85 -18.44 17.85
C PHE A 457 21.54 -17.55 16.80
N PRO A 458 22.76 -17.89 16.33
CA PRO A 458 23.38 -17.19 15.20
C PRO A 458 22.49 -17.35 13.96
N PHE A 459 22.25 -16.25 13.23
CA PHE A 459 21.20 -16.19 12.21
C PHE A 459 21.33 -17.29 11.14
N TRP A 460 22.49 -17.41 10.48
CA TRP A 460 22.64 -18.34 9.35
C TRP A 460 22.51 -19.82 9.75
N PRO A 461 23.21 -20.34 10.77
CA PRO A 461 22.99 -21.72 11.22
C PRO A 461 21.56 -21.98 11.68
N THR A 462 20.92 -21.02 12.36
CA THR A 462 19.51 -21.17 12.79
C THR A 462 18.56 -21.22 11.60
N PHE A 463 18.81 -20.40 10.57
CA PHE A 463 18.03 -20.36 9.34
C PHE A 463 18.22 -21.63 8.50
N GLU A 464 19.45 -22.11 8.36
CA GLU A 464 19.78 -23.36 7.65
C GLU A 464 19.10 -24.57 8.34
N ASN A 465 19.20 -24.70 9.67
CA ASN A 465 18.49 -25.73 10.45
C ASN A 465 16.96 -25.64 10.27
N MET A 466 16.39 -24.43 10.15
CA MET A 466 14.96 -24.25 9.84
C MET A 466 14.63 -24.74 8.43
N LEU A 467 15.49 -24.50 7.43
CA LEU A 467 15.33 -25.05 6.08
C LEU A 467 15.39 -26.58 6.07
N GLU A 468 16.23 -27.22 6.89
CA GLU A 468 16.26 -28.68 7.05
C GLU A 468 14.93 -29.22 7.60
N VAL A 469 14.35 -28.57 8.62
CA VAL A 469 13.04 -28.94 9.16
C VAL A 469 11.94 -28.78 8.11
N LEU A 470 11.97 -27.69 7.31
CA LEU A 470 11.04 -27.51 6.19
C LEU A 470 11.24 -28.57 5.10
N SER A 471 12.48 -28.95 4.80
CA SER A 471 12.81 -30.01 3.85
C SER A 471 12.22 -31.34 4.29
N TYR A 472 12.35 -31.69 5.58
CA TYR A 472 11.77 -32.90 6.16
C TYR A 472 10.23 -32.91 6.13
N ILE A 473 9.58 -31.78 6.47
CA ILE A 473 8.12 -31.69 6.54
C ILE A 473 7.48 -31.69 5.14
N PHE A 474 8.08 -31.02 4.17
CA PHE A 474 7.47 -30.78 2.84
C PHE A 474 8.06 -31.62 1.71
N GLY A 475 9.14 -32.39 1.94
CA GLY A 475 9.76 -33.22 0.90
C GLY A 475 10.44 -32.40 -0.22
N VAL A 476 10.98 -31.25 0.16
CA VAL A 476 11.67 -30.29 -0.72
C VAL A 476 13.13 -30.15 -0.31
N LEU A 477 13.98 -29.63 -1.19
CA LEU A 477 15.40 -29.40 -0.92
C LEU A 477 15.75 -27.93 -1.18
N PHE A 478 16.52 -27.35 -0.27
CA PHE A 478 17.08 -26.00 -0.41
C PHE A 478 18.58 -26.08 -0.66
N GLU A 479 19.03 -25.62 -1.82
CA GLU A 479 20.46 -25.58 -2.20
C GLU A 479 20.96 -24.13 -2.22
N ASP A 480 22.02 -23.82 -1.48
CA ASP A 480 22.64 -22.47 -1.49
C ASP A 480 23.37 -22.22 -2.82
N VAL A 481 22.77 -21.38 -3.67
CA VAL A 481 23.28 -20.99 -4.99
C VAL A 481 23.85 -19.57 -5.01
N THR A 482 24.19 -19.01 -3.84
CA THR A 482 24.69 -17.64 -3.69
C THR A 482 25.95 -17.36 -4.52
N ASN A 483 26.75 -18.39 -4.79
CA ASN A 483 27.99 -18.31 -5.57
C ASN A 483 27.81 -18.62 -7.07
N CYS A 484 26.59 -18.89 -7.55
CA CYS A 484 26.31 -19.31 -8.93
C CYS A 484 26.13 -18.14 -9.93
N ASN A 485 26.85 -17.02 -9.72
CA ASN A 485 26.77 -15.80 -10.55
C ASN A 485 25.36 -15.17 -10.66
N LEU A 486 24.49 -15.34 -9.65
CA LEU A 486 23.20 -14.65 -9.58
C LEU A 486 23.37 -13.23 -9.02
N ASP A 487 22.80 -12.24 -9.71
CA ASP A 487 22.83 -10.83 -9.30
C ASP A 487 22.15 -10.65 -7.92
N ARG A 488 22.85 -10.03 -6.96
CA ARG A 488 22.34 -9.72 -5.61
C ARG A 488 22.71 -8.31 -5.16
N CYS A 489 21.79 -7.65 -4.45
CA CYS A 489 21.93 -6.24 -4.07
C CYS A 489 22.98 -5.96 -2.99
N HIS A 490 23.38 -6.96 -2.20
CA HIS A 490 24.29 -6.80 -1.07
C HIS A 490 25.07 -8.11 -0.82
N PRO A 491 26.36 -8.07 -0.39
CA PRO A 491 27.17 -9.28 -0.18
C PRO A 491 26.67 -10.20 0.93
N ASP A 492 25.91 -9.69 1.90
CA ASP A 492 25.35 -10.50 2.99
C ASP A 492 24.11 -11.31 2.57
N ILE A 493 23.60 -11.10 1.36
CA ILE A 493 22.38 -11.75 0.88
C ILE A 493 22.71 -13.13 0.35
N ARG A 494 21.91 -14.12 0.76
CA ARG A 494 22.00 -15.48 0.22
C ARG A 494 20.80 -15.84 -0.64
N ILE A 495 21.03 -16.73 -1.59
CA ILE A 495 20.03 -17.20 -2.54
C ILE A 495 19.98 -18.72 -2.47
N PHE A 496 18.81 -19.27 -2.18
CA PHE A 496 18.59 -20.72 -2.16
C PHE A 496 17.70 -21.13 -3.35
N THR A 497 18.08 -22.19 -4.04
CA THR A 497 17.22 -22.87 -5.02
C THR A 497 16.36 -23.89 -4.32
N LEU A 498 15.07 -23.93 -4.64
CA LEU A 498 14.10 -24.87 -4.12
C LEU A 498 13.77 -25.92 -5.18
N THR A 499 13.97 -27.20 -4.86
CA THR A 499 13.55 -28.35 -5.68
C THR A 499 12.63 -29.28 -4.90
N ASP A 500 11.80 -30.05 -5.61
CA ASP A 500 11.04 -31.15 -4.99
C ASP A 500 11.86 -32.46 -4.97
N SER A 501 11.30 -33.49 -4.31
CA SER A 501 11.88 -34.84 -4.28
C SER A 501 12.07 -35.53 -5.66
N SER A 502 11.48 -35.02 -6.75
CA SER A 502 11.71 -35.50 -8.12
C SER A 502 12.84 -34.74 -8.85
N GLY A 503 13.38 -33.68 -8.24
CA GLY A 503 14.34 -32.75 -8.84
C GLY A 503 13.69 -31.62 -9.65
N LEU A 504 12.36 -31.46 -9.59
CA LEU A 504 11.66 -30.34 -10.25
C LEU A 504 12.02 -29.03 -9.55
N HIS A 505 12.47 -28.03 -10.31
CA HIS A 505 12.70 -26.68 -9.80
C HIS A 505 11.36 -26.01 -9.47
N LEU A 506 11.15 -25.70 -8.19
CA LEU A 506 9.95 -25.02 -7.68
C LEU A 506 10.11 -23.49 -7.63
N GLY A 507 11.35 -23.00 -7.47
CA GLY A 507 11.66 -21.58 -7.44
C GLY A 507 12.95 -21.26 -6.68
N ARG A 508 13.10 -20.00 -6.27
CA ARG A 508 14.23 -19.53 -5.46
C ARG A 508 13.79 -18.65 -4.29
N LEU A 509 14.60 -18.64 -3.25
CA LEU A 509 14.42 -17.85 -2.03
C LEU A 509 15.58 -16.86 -1.90
N TYR A 510 15.27 -15.56 -1.86
CA TYR A 510 16.23 -14.47 -1.70
C TYR A 510 16.19 -13.96 -0.26
N VAL A 511 17.29 -14.11 0.49
CA VAL A 511 17.32 -13.91 1.95
C VAL A 511 18.24 -12.75 2.31
N ASP A 512 17.64 -11.64 2.73
CA ASP A 512 18.34 -10.43 3.19
C ASP A 512 17.97 -10.13 4.65
N PRO A 513 18.72 -10.63 5.65
CA PRO A 513 18.28 -10.61 7.04
C PRO A 513 18.69 -9.35 7.83
N PHE A 514 19.85 -8.74 7.51
CA PHE A 514 20.45 -7.71 8.38
C PHE A 514 19.91 -6.30 8.11
N GLU A 515 19.79 -5.46 9.16
CA GLU A 515 19.45 -4.04 9.03
C GLU A 515 20.68 -3.24 8.54
N ARG A 516 20.47 -2.22 7.70
CA ARG A 516 21.51 -1.29 7.20
C ARG A 516 20.89 0.07 6.82
N PRO A 517 21.64 1.18 6.78
CA PRO A 517 21.08 2.53 6.61
C PRO A 517 20.23 2.74 5.33
N ASN A 518 20.59 2.09 4.22
CA ASN A 518 19.88 2.20 2.94
C ASN A 518 18.80 1.13 2.72
N LYS A 519 18.42 0.38 3.77
CA LYS A 519 17.41 -0.70 3.71
C LYS A 519 16.14 -0.27 4.46
N CYS A 520 15.00 -0.27 3.78
CA CYS A 520 13.73 0.02 4.42
C CYS A 520 13.25 -1.18 5.25
N CYS A 521 13.00 -0.94 6.54
CA CYS A 521 12.67 -1.98 7.52
C CYS A 521 11.21 -2.45 7.43
N THR A 522 10.88 -3.25 6.41
CA THR A 522 9.62 -4.00 6.33
C THR A 522 9.91 -5.46 5.97
N TRP A 523 9.27 -6.39 6.69
CA TRP A 523 9.14 -7.77 6.22
C TRP A 523 8.13 -7.78 5.08
N ASP A 524 8.57 -8.15 3.88
CA ASP A 524 7.72 -8.22 2.69
C ASP A 524 8.02 -9.52 1.93
N ALA A 525 6.96 -10.23 1.56
CA ALA A 525 7.03 -11.52 0.88
C ALA A 525 6.63 -11.30 -0.58
N LEU A 526 7.60 -10.88 -1.38
CA LEU A 526 7.39 -10.48 -2.77
C LEU A 526 7.41 -11.72 -3.66
N LEU A 527 6.29 -11.96 -4.35
CA LEU A 527 6.15 -13.10 -5.25
C LEU A 527 6.92 -12.84 -6.55
N GLY A 528 7.84 -13.75 -6.89
CA GLY A 528 8.43 -13.83 -8.23
C GLY A 528 7.45 -14.37 -9.27
N ARG A 529 7.94 -14.64 -10.49
CA ARG A 529 7.10 -15.24 -11.56
C ARG A 529 6.52 -16.58 -11.11
N SER A 530 5.26 -16.83 -11.46
CA SER A 530 4.48 -17.96 -10.94
C SER A 530 3.88 -18.79 -12.06
N LYS A 531 4.72 -19.59 -12.72
CA LYS A 531 4.30 -20.56 -13.75
C LYS A 531 3.29 -21.60 -13.22
N LEU A 532 3.26 -21.83 -11.91
CA LEU A 532 2.33 -22.78 -11.26
C LEU A 532 0.86 -22.34 -11.35
N LEU A 533 0.57 -21.02 -11.36
CA LEU A 533 -0.79 -20.51 -11.53
C LEU A 533 -1.44 -20.92 -12.86
N PHE A 534 -0.63 -21.19 -13.89
CA PHE A 534 -1.10 -21.59 -15.22
C PHE A 534 -1.12 -23.10 -15.46
N THR A 535 -0.53 -23.91 -14.56
CA THR A 535 -0.32 -25.34 -14.82
C THR A 535 -1.05 -26.27 -13.85
N GLN A 536 -1.04 -26.04 -12.54
CA GLN A 536 -1.71 -26.94 -11.57
C GLN A 536 -2.16 -26.24 -10.27
N LEU A 537 -3.49 -26.07 -10.10
CA LEU A 537 -4.19 -25.84 -8.80
C LEU A 537 -5.62 -26.43 -8.82
#